data_AF-A0A812YQY0-F1
#
_entry.id   AF-A0A812YQY0-F1
#
_cell.length_a   1.000
_cell.length_b   1.000
_cell.length_c   1.000
_cell.angle_alpha   90.00
_cell.angle_beta   90.00
_cell.angle_gamma   90.00
#
_symmetry.space_group_name_H-M   'P 1'
#
loop_
_entity.id
_entity.type
_entity.pdbx_description
1 polymer ?
#
loop_
_entity_poly.entity_id
_entity_poly.type
_entity_poly.pdbx_seq_one_letter_code
_entity_poly.pdbx_strand_id
1 'polypeptide(L)'
;MRGYQLDLSTMQWHRGPSSDLPAPRLRFGVARWGRHLIIHGGHGSVLSTRKGYVARLNLHSLKWDDLSFSNEPPALSHAAFETGSPQAGIVVGGAQQTPRGPRILQRLVVFRLRDVEIPDDGQLEDDTQPSADEESDAGDGFQVQVHLRNTDGNHRVVSMPAELLHMLQREAGTAAGLVRLLQAVFEDQVEDRRSSSLAAQGYSQEAADQHEHEEQS
;
A
#
# COMPACT_ATOMS: atom_id res chain seq x y z
N MET A 1 18.47 -16.89 3.28
CA MET A 1 18.78 -15.45 3.37
C MET A 1 18.95 -15.09 4.85
N ARG A 2 19.61 -13.99 5.22
CA ARG A 2 19.76 -13.56 6.63
C ARG A 2 19.74 -12.03 6.70
N GLY A 3 19.09 -11.47 7.73
CA GLY A 3 19.10 -10.04 8.01
C GLY A 3 20.40 -9.60 8.71
N TYR A 4 20.76 -8.33 8.59
CA TYR A 4 21.91 -7.74 9.28
C TYR A 4 21.54 -6.37 9.81
N GLN A 5 22.13 -6.00 10.95
CA GLN A 5 22.00 -4.68 11.55
C GLN A 5 23.40 -4.13 11.84
N LEU A 6 23.61 -2.85 11.57
CA LEU A 6 24.80 -2.12 12.00
C LEU A 6 24.44 -1.32 13.25
N ASP A 7 25.13 -1.58 14.37
CA ASP A 7 25.10 -0.68 15.51
C ASP A 7 25.99 0.52 15.19
N LEU A 8 25.40 1.71 15.10
CA LEU A 8 26.10 2.93 14.74
C LEU A 8 26.95 3.50 15.89
N SER A 9 26.71 3.08 17.14
CA SER A 9 27.50 3.52 18.29
C SER A 9 28.82 2.77 18.40
N THR A 10 28.80 1.48 18.08
CA THR A 10 29.97 0.59 18.14
C THR A 10 30.59 0.32 16.77
N MET A 11 29.89 0.67 15.69
CA MET A 11 30.25 0.35 14.30
C MET A 11 30.38 -1.16 14.05
N GLN A 12 29.68 -1.99 14.82
CA GLN A 12 29.70 -3.44 14.69
C GLN A 12 28.46 -3.98 13.97
N TRP A 13 28.68 -4.98 13.12
CA TRP A 13 27.61 -5.69 12.45
C TRP A 13 27.09 -6.84 13.30
N HIS A 14 25.78 -6.84 13.53
CA HIS A 14 25.05 -7.91 14.18
C HIS A 14 24.28 -8.73 13.15
N ARG A 15 24.27 -10.05 13.36
CA ARG A 15 23.48 -10.97 12.55
C ARG A 15 22.04 -10.93 13.07
N GLY A 16 21.10 -10.67 12.16
CA GLY A 16 19.68 -10.77 12.42
C GLY A 16 19.15 -12.20 12.31
N PRO A 17 17.82 -12.37 12.35
CA PRO A 17 17.16 -13.67 12.28
C PRO A 17 17.47 -14.41 10.98
N SER A 18 17.38 -15.75 11.03
CA SER A 18 17.54 -16.62 9.86
C SER A 18 16.30 -17.42 9.47
N SER A 19 15.25 -17.44 10.29
CA SER A 19 13.96 -18.05 9.97
C SER A 19 12.91 -16.98 9.69
N ASP A 20 11.83 -17.38 9.01
CA ASP A 20 10.61 -16.58 8.82
C ASP A 20 10.86 -15.23 8.13
N LEU A 21 11.84 -15.19 7.23
CA LEU A 21 12.17 -13.98 6.48
C LEU A 21 11.22 -13.79 5.29
N PRO A 22 10.86 -12.53 4.96
CA PRO A 22 10.12 -12.26 3.74
C PRO A 22 10.94 -12.67 2.51
N ALA A 23 10.23 -12.91 1.40
CA ALA A 23 10.88 -13.27 0.15
C ALA A 23 11.96 -12.25 -0.25
N PRO A 24 13.13 -12.72 -0.74
CA PRO A 24 14.19 -11.89 -1.32
C PRO A 24 13.67 -10.84 -2.29
N ARG A 25 14.02 -9.57 -2.08
CA ARG A 25 13.56 -8.46 -2.94
C ARG A 25 14.53 -7.28 -2.97
N LEU A 26 14.37 -6.46 -4.00
CA LEU A 26 15.12 -5.24 -4.27
C LEU A 26 14.13 -4.10 -4.53
N ARG A 27 14.59 -2.84 -4.44
CA ARG A 27 13.79 -1.65 -4.80
C ARG A 27 12.43 -1.59 -4.09
N PHE A 28 12.41 -1.93 -2.81
CA PHE A 28 11.23 -1.90 -1.96
C PHE A 28 11.17 -0.61 -1.14
N GLY A 29 9.96 -0.25 -0.72
CA GLY A 29 9.74 0.82 0.23
C GLY A 29 9.95 0.34 1.67
N VAL A 30 10.55 1.20 2.50
CA VAL A 30 10.64 1.01 3.96
C VAL A 30 10.15 2.26 4.66
N ALA A 31 9.36 2.08 5.71
CA ALA A 31 9.06 3.14 6.66
C ALA A 31 9.07 2.63 8.09
N ARG A 32 9.37 3.52 9.04
CA ARG A 32 9.27 3.24 10.46
C ARG A 32 7.88 3.61 10.97
N TRP A 33 7.27 2.72 11.74
CA TRP A 33 6.00 2.93 12.43
C TRP A 33 6.14 2.45 13.88
N GLY A 34 6.33 3.41 14.80
CA GLY A 34 6.60 3.12 16.21
C GLY A 34 7.85 2.25 16.40
N ARG A 35 7.64 1.05 16.95
CA ARG A 35 8.67 0.01 17.15
C ARG A 35 8.79 -0.97 15.97
N HIS A 36 8.18 -0.67 14.83
CA HIS A 36 8.17 -1.57 13.68
C HIS A 36 8.77 -0.91 12.44
N LEU A 37 9.36 -1.71 11.57
CA LEU A 37 9.60 -1.36 10.17
C LEU A 37 8.54 -2.03 9.31
N ILE A 38 7.93 -1.24 8.43
CA ILE A 38 7.01 -1.72 7.41
C ILE A 38 7.78 -1.76 6.10
N ILE A 39 7.80 -2.93 5.48
CA ILE A 39 8.38 -3.17 4.16
C ILE A 39 7.25 -3.36 3.18
N HIS A 40 7.34 -2.67 2.06
CA HIS A 40 6.30 -2.67 1.04
C HIS A 40 6.89 -2.89 -0.35
N GLY A 41 6.25 -3.78 -1.12
CA GLY A 41 6.52 -3.96 -2.54
C GLY A 41 7.89 -4.56 -2.82
N GLY A 42 8.57 -4.02 -3.82
CA GLY A 42 9.85 -4.50 -4.33
C GLY A 42 9.74 -5.51 -5.47
N HIS A 43 10.90 -5.80 -6.05
CA HIS A 43 11.10 -6.70 -7.17
C HIS A 43 11.95 -7.91 -6.73
N GLY A 44 11.52 -9.13 -7.02
CA GLY A 44 12.16 -10.38 -6.55
C GLY A 44 11.82 -11.59 -7.42
N SER A 45 12.51 -12.71 -7.20
CA SER A 45 12.53 -13.85 -8.14
C SER A 45 11.33 -14.81 -8.05
N VAL A 46 10.38 -14.56 -7.16
CA VAL A 46 9.20 -15.40 -7.00
C VAL A 46 8.01 -14.53 -7.31
N LEU A 47 7.13 -14.99 -8.21
CA LEU A 47 5.76 -14.50 -8.39
C LEU A 47 5.22 -14.18 -7.01
N SER A 48 5.16 -12.89 -6.69
CA SER A 48 4.82 -12.42 -5.36
C SER A 48 3.38 -12.83 -5.10
N THR A 49 3.18 -13.98 -4.47
CA THR A 49 1.94 -14.27 -3.77
C THR A 49 1.64 -13.06 -2.89
N ARG A 50 0.39 -12.60 -2.82
CA ARG A 50 0.00 -11.44 -1.98
C ARG A 50 0.56 -11.57 -0.56
N LYS A 51 0.68 -12.81 -0.04
CA LYS A 51 1.46 -13.15 1.16
C LYS A 51 2.93 -12.80 0.95
N GLY A 52 3.36 -11.72 1.61
CA GLY A 52 4.72 -11.21 1.55
C GLY A 52 4.88 -9.95 0.72
N TYR A 53 3.85 -9.39 0.05
CA TYR A 53 3.99 -8.08 -0.60
C TYR A 53 4.25 -6.96 0.40
N VAL A 54 3.72 -7.12 1.61
CA VAL A 54 4.02 -6.29 2.78
C VAL A 54 4.47 -7.16 3.93
N ALA A 55 5.52 -6.75 4.61
CA ALA A 55 6.04 -7.40 5.79
C ALA A 55 6.28 -6.38 6.92
N ARG A 56 6.14 -6.83 8.16
CA ARG A 56 6.44 -6.05 9.36
C ARG A 56 7.66 -6.66 10.04
N LEU A 57 8.58 -5.84 10.50
CA LEU A 57 9.68 -6.23 11.39
C LEU A 57 9.54 -5.49 12.71
N ASN A 58 9.41 -6.22 13.82
CA ASN A 58 9.51 -5.63 15.15
C ASN A 58 10.98 -5.30 15.45
N LEU A 59 11.30 -4.05 15.76
CA LEU A 59 12.67 -3.56 15.97
C LEU A 59 13.26 -3.97 17.33
N HIS A 60 12.42 -4.41 18.27
CA HIS A 60 12.87 -4.89 19.57
C HIS A 60 13.17 -6.39 19.52
N SER A 61 12.21 -7.19 19.05
CA SER A 61 12.33 -8.65 18.99
C SER A 61 13.04 -9.15 17.73
N LEU A 62 13.20 -8.29 16.72
CA LEU A 62 13.67 -8.60 15.37
C LEU A 62 12.85 -9.69 14.67
N LYS A 63 11.60 -9.91 15.10
CA LYS A 63 10.71 -10.89 14.46
C LYS A 63 9.94 -10.28 13.29
N TRP A 64 9.77 -11.09 12.25
CA TRP A 64 8.97 -10.74 11.08
C TRP A 64 7.56 -11.25 11.25
N ASP A 65 6.59 -10.41 10.91
CA ASP A 65 5.18 -10.75 10.88
C ASP A 65 4.55 -10.28 9.57
N ASP A 66 3.46 -10.94 9.18
CA ASP A 66 2.59 -10.45 8.12
C ASP A 66 1.78 -9.25 8.62
N LEU A 67 1.52 -8.30 7.72
CA LEU A 67 0.68 -7.15 7.99
C LEU A 67 -0.64 -7.31 7.22
N SER A 68 -1.76 -7.07 7.89
CA SER A 68 -3.07 -7.03 7.23
C SER A 68 -3.55 -5.60 7.07
N PHE A 69 -4.19 -5.33 5.92
CA PHE A 69 -4.76 -4.03 5.61
C PHE A 69 -6.29 -4.10 5.63
N SER A 70 -6.91 -3.01 6.01
CA SER A 70 -8.38 -2.89 6.00
C SER A 70 -8.88 -2.70 4.57
N ASN A 71 -8.08 -2.05 3.73
CA ASN A 71 -8.31 -1.89 2.31
C ASN A 71 -7.41 -2.82 1.49
N GLU A 72 -7.92 -3.30 0.36
CA GLU A 72 -7.08 -3.97 -0.63
C GLU A 72 -6.43 -2.92 -1.54
N PRO A 73 -5.09 -2.85 -1.62
CA PRO A 73 -4.44 -2.05 -2.64
C PRO A 73 -4.81 -2.59 -4.03
N PRO A 74 -4.94 -1.74 -5.06
CA PRO A 74 -5.15 -2.22 -6.42
C PRO A 74 -4.02 -3.17 -6.82
N ALA A 75 -4.32 -4.25 -7.55
CA ALA A 75 -3.26 -5.14 -8.02
C ALA A 75 -2.29 -4.37 -8.93
N LEU A 76 -1.00 -4.75 -8.89
CA LEU A 76 -0.02 -4.32 -9.87
C LEU A 76 0.02 -5.33 -11.02
N SER A 77 0.31 -4.85 -12.22
CA SER A 77 0.55 -5.72 -13.37
C SER A 77 1.78 -6.60 -13.16
N HIS A 78 1.85 -7.70 -13.90
CA HIS A 78 3.03 -8.54 -13.94
C HIS A 78 4.23 -7.68 -14.40
N ALA A 79 5.28 -7.59 -13.58
CA ALA A 79 6.46 -6.73 -13.72
C ALA A 79 6.36 -5.26 -13.28
N ALA A 80 5.27 -4.85 -12.61
CA ALA A 80 5.23 -3.60 -11.86
C ALA A 80 5.66 -3.79 -10.40
N PHE A 81 6.34 -2.78 -9.85
CA PHE A 81 6.72 -2.70 -8.44
C PHE A 81 6.56 -1.27 -7.94
N GLU A 82 6.18 -1.13 -6.67
CA GLU A 82 6.09 0.16 -6.00
C GLU A 82 7.44 0.51 -5.36
N THR A 83 7.88 1.76 -5.51
CA THR A 83 9.18 2.26 -5.03
C THR A 83 9.05 3.32 -3.94
N GLY A 84 7.83 3.69 -3.55
CA GLY A 84 7.57 4.69 -2.53
C GLY A 84 7.87 4.17 -1.13
N SER A 85 8.43 5.02 -0.26
CA SER A 85 8.50 4.75 1.17
C SER A 85 7.08 4.82 1.75
N PRO A 86 6.57 3.78 2.44
CA PRO A 86 5.25 3.78 3.07
C PRO A 86 5.22 4.68 4.31
N GLN A 87 5.58 5.96 4.18
CA GLN A 87 5.42 6.91 5.28
C GLN A 87 3.94 7.11 5.54
N ALA A 88 3.50 6.87 6.78
CA ALA A 88 2.09 6.95 7.18
C ALA A 88 1.15 6.07 6.31
N GLY A 89 1.64 4.94 5.79
CA GLY A 89 0.84 4.08 4.92
C GLY A 89 0.66 4.63 3.50
N ILE A 90 1.37 5.67 3.10
CA ILE A 90 1.25 6.25 1.76
C ILE A 90 2.38 5.72 0.87
N VAL A 91 2.05 5.10 -0.25
CA VAL A 91 3.01 4.69 -1.28
C VAL A 91 2.80 5.52 -2.54
N VAL A 92 3.86 6.21 -2.96
CA VAL A 92 3.86 7.06 -4.14
C VAL A 92 4.77 6.46 -5.20
N GLY A 93 4.23 6.37 -6.41
CA GLY A 93 4.91 5.97 -7.62
C GLY A 93 5.13 4.47 -7.76
N GLY A 94 6.16 4.12 -8.50
CA GLY A 94 6.52 2.76 -8.85
C GLY A 94 7.14 2.72 -10.24
N ALA A 95 7.52 1.54 -10.66
CA ALA A 95 7.99 1.32 -12.02
C ALA A 95 7.46 -0.02 -12.53
N GLN A 96 7.22 -0.07 -13.84
CA GLN A 96 6.85 -1.26 -14.55
C GLN A 96 7.88 -1.55 -15.63
N GLN A 97 8.37 -2.78 -15.66
CA GLN A 97 9.18 -3.24 -16.79
C GLN A 97 8.27 -3.52 -17.98
N THR A 98 8.50 -2.85 -19.11
CA THR A 98 7.78 -3.08 -20.36
C THR A 98 8.75 -3.52 -21.47
N PRO A 99 8.27 -4.10 -22.59
CA PRO A 99 9.13 -4.40 -23.74
C PRO A 99 9.84 -3.17 -24.32
N ARG A 100 9.28 -1.96 -24.10
CA ARG A 100 9.86 -0.69 -24.55
C ARG A 100 10.79 -0.04 -23.51
N GLY A 101 11.01 -0.70 -22.38
CA GLY A 101 11.82 -0.21 -21.28
C GLY A 101 11.03 0.03 -19.99
N PRO A 102 11.71 0.51 -18.92
CA PRO A 102 11.06 0.82 -17.66
C PRO A 102 10.14 2.04 -17.81
N ARG A 103 8.89 1.91 -17.36
CA ARG A 103 7.92 2.99 -17.27
C ARG A 103 7.71 3.36 -15.80
N ILE A 104 7.80 4.64 -15.48
CA ILE A 104 7.44 5.13 -14.14
C ILE A 104 5.92 5.14 -14.00
N LEU A 105 5.42 4.63 -12.89
CA LEU A 105 4.01 4.62 -12.54
C LEU A 105 3.69 5.89 -11.75
N GLN A 106 2.63 6.61 -12.15
CA GLN A 106 2.12 7.79 -11.44
C GLN A 106 1.01 7.36 -10.49
N ARG A 107 1.37 6.61 -9.45
CA ARG A 107 0.40 5.95 -8.58
C ARG A 107 0.46 6.49 -7.16
N LEU A 108 -0.70 6.62 -6.52
CA LEU A 108 -0.82 6.92 -5.10
C LEU A 108 -1.65 5.82 -4.46
N VAL A 109 -1.04 5.06 -3.55
CA VAL A 109 -1.73 4.04 -2.76
C VAL A 109 -1.70 4.49 -1.31
N VAL A 110 -2.86 4.46 -0.66
CA VAL A 110 -2.97 4.69 0.78
C VAL A 110 -3.37 3.38 1.43
N PHE A 111 -2.52 2.88 2.30
CA PHE A 111 -2.72 1.70 3.10
C PHE A 111 -3.29 2.12 4.45
N ARG A 112 -4.52 1.67 4.73
CA ARG A 112 -5.09 1.75 6.06
C ARG A 112 -4.84 0.42 6.75
N LEU A 113 -3.90 0.43 7.70
CA LEU A 113 -3.69 -0.70 8.60
C LEU A 113 -5.03 -1.05 9.25
N ARG A 114 -5.38 -2.34 9.31
CA ARG A 114 -6.42 -2.73 10.27
C ARG A 114 -5.91 -2.34 11.65
N ASP A 115 -6.81 -1.97 12.55
CA ASP A 115 -6.47 -1.82 13.95
C ASP A 115 -5.78 -3.11 14.38
N VAL A 116 -4.45 -3.02 14.45
CA VAL A 116 -3.64 -4.09 14.98
C VAL A 116 -3.97 -3.99 16.45
N GLU A 117 -4.66 -4.98 16.99
CA GLU A 117 -4.58 -5.24 18.43
C GLU A 117 -3.08 -5.34 18.72
N ILE A 118 -2.50 -4.23 19.17
CA ILE A 118 -1.11 -4.18 19.59
C ILE A 118 -1.11 -5.15 20.76
N PRO A 119 -0.45 -6.33 20.65
CA PRO A 119 -0.35 -7.19 21.79
C PRO A 119 0.28 -6.33 22.88
N ASP A 120 -0.39 -6.26 24.02
CA ASP A 120 0.09 -5.54 25.18
C ASP A 120 1.38 -6.26 25.62
N ASP A 121 2.49 -5.86 25.02
CA ASP A 121 3.82 -6.43 25.23
C ASP A 121 4.31 -5.97 26.60
N GLY A 122 3.64 -6.41 27.65
CA GLY A 122 3.99 -6.24 29.05
C GLY A 122 4.05 -4.79 29.50
N GLN A 123 3.11 -4.41 30.36
CA GLN A 123 3.17 -3.23 31.21
C GLN A 123 4.61 -2.94 31.66
N LEU A 124 5.20 -1.87 31.11
CA LEU A 124 6.17 -1.12 31.88
C LEU A 124 5.33 -0.46 32.99
N GLU A 125 5.50 -0.94 34.22
CA GLU A 125 5.03 -0.25 35.41
C GLU A 125 5.66 1.15 35.40
N ASP A 126 4.94 2.12 34.84
CA ASP A 126 5.15 3.53 35.06
C ASP A 126 4.15 3.95 36.13
N ASP A 127 4.68 4.13 37.33
CA ASP A 127 3.96 4.36 38.59
C ASP A 127 3.47 5.82 38.66
N THR A 128 2.72 6.25 37.65
CA THR A 128 2.13 7.59 37.60
C THR A 128 0.61 7.47 37.48
N GLN A 129 -0.08 7.67 38.61
CA GLN A 129 -1.54 7.68 38.72
C GLN A 129 -2.20 8.54 37.63
N PRO A 130 -3.25 8.06 36.93
CA PRO A 130 -4.08 8.93 36.12
C PRO A 130 -5.14 9.59 37.02
N SER A 131 -5.06 10.92 37.13
CA SER A 131 -6.21 11.73 37.45
C SER A 131 -7.23 11.59 36.33
N ALA A 132 -8.44 11.19 36.69
CA ALA A 132 -9.59 11.13 35.81
C ALA A 132 -9.84 12.50 35.17
N ASP A 133 -9.84 12.55 33.85
CA ASP A 133 -10.66 13.46 33.06
C ASP A 133 -11.11 12.73 31.80
N GLU A 134 -12.42 12.65 31.65
CA GLU A 134 -13.13 12.14 30.50
C GLU A 134 -12.85 13.05 29.30
N GLU A 135 -12.01 12.62 28.35
CA GLU A 135 -11.94 13.26 27.03
C GLU A 135 -12.49 12.34 25.95
N SER A 136 -13.47 12.92 25.25
CA SER A 136 -14.34 12.31 24.28
C SER A 136 -13.61 11.69 23.10
N ASP A 137 -14.13 10.54 22.71
CA ASP A 137 -13.95 9.84 21.44
C ASP A 137 -14.00 10.80 20.22
N ALA A 138 -12.82 11.22 19.74
CA ALA A 138 -12.67 12.05 18.55
C ALA A 138 -11.47 11.55 17.73
N GLY A 139 -11.71 10.50 16.93
CA GLY A 139 -10.68 9.93 16.06
C GLY A 139 -11.14 9.56 14.65
N ASP A 140 -12.42 9.76 14.28
CA ASP A 140 -12.89 9.49 12.93
C ASP A 140 -12.82 10.80 12.11
N GLY A 141 -11.74 10.95 11.33
CA GLY A 141 -11.48 12.14 10.52
C GLY A 141 -12.68 12.49 9.62
N PHE A 142 -13.09 13.75 9.64
CA PHE A 142 -14.27 14.27 8.95
C PHE A 142 -14.26 13.90 7.45
N GLN A 143 -15.16 12.98 7.05
CA GLN A 143 -15.33 12.57 5.65
C GLN A 143 -16.27 13.53 4.91
N VAL A 144 -15.91 13.90 3.69
CA VAL A 144 -16.70 14.76 2.79
C VAL A 144 -17.11 14.00 1.53
N GLN A 145 -18.36 14.19 1.11
CA GLN A 145 -18.88 13.67 -0.14
C GLN A 145 -18.78 14.73 -1.24
N VAL A 146 -18.05 14.42 -2.29
CA VAL A 146 -17.87 15.27 -3.46
C VAL A 146 -18.75 14.76 -4.59
N HIS A 147 -19.69 15.60 -5.02
CA HIS A 147 -20.59 15.33 -6.13
C HIS A 147 -20.00 15.88 -7.43
N LEU A 148 -19.71 14.99 -8.36
CA LEU A 148 -19.13 15.31 -9.66
C LEU A 148 -20.16 15.03 -10.74
N ARG A 149 -20.42 16.05 -11.57
CA ARG A 149 -21.29 15.92 -12.73
C ARG A 149 -20.46 16.14 -13.98
N ASN A 150 -20.39 15.14 -14.84
CA ASN A 150 -19.75 15.29 -16.14
C ASN A 150 -20.68 16.03 -17.13
N THR A 151 -20.11 16.55 -18.21
CA THR A 151 -20.85 17.18 -19.33
C THR A 151 -21.85 16.23 -19.98
N ASP A 152 -21.59 14.92 -19.93
CA ASP A 152 -22.47 13.88 -20.46
C ASP A 152 -23.67 13.57 -19.55
N GLY A 153 -23.86 14.33 -18.46
CA GLY A 153 -24.96 14.14 -17.50
C GLY A 153 -24.69 13.06 -16.45
N ASN A 154 -23.57 12.34 -16.54
CA ASN A 154 -23.18 11.34 -15.55
C ASN A 154 -22.85 12.00 -14.20
N HIS A 155 -23.49 11.49 -13.14
CA HIS A 155 -23.28 11.93 -11.76
C HIS A 155 -22.53 10.88 -10.96
N ARG A 156 -21.48 11.28 -10.26
CA ARG A 156 -20.69 10.43 -9.38
C ARG A 156 -20.52 11.09 -8.01
N VAL A 157 -20.57 10.29 -6.96
CA VAL A 157 -20.33 10.73 -5.59
C VAL A 157 -19.09 10.03 -5.06
N VAL A 158 -18.16 10.79 -4.49
CA VAL A 158 -16.90 10.27 -3.96
C VAL A 158 -16.75 10.73 -2.52
N SER A 159 -16.54 9.78 -1.61
CA SER A 159 -16.21 10.08 -0.22
C SER A 159 -14.69 10.19 -0.06
N MET A 160 -14.21 11.23 0.60
CA MET A 160 -12.81 11.41 0.93
C MET A 160 -12.63 12.17 2.24
N PRO A 161 -11.46 12.06 2.92
CA PRO A 161 -11.15 12.91 4.07
C PRO A 161 -11.15 14.39 3.68
N ALA A 162 -11.64 15.26 4.56
CA ALA A 162 -11.68 16.69 4.31
C ALA A 162 -10.30 17.32 4.12
N GLU A 163 -9.28 16.79 4.78
CA GLU A 163 -7.89 17.21 4.63
C GLU A 163 -7.39 16.96 3.20
N LEU A 164 -7.80 15.83 2.60
CA LEU A 164 -7.46 15.52 1.21
C LEU A 164 -8.15 16.48 0.25
N LEU A 165 -9.44 16.79 0.47
CA LEU A 165 -10.15 17.78 -0.34
C LEU A 165 -9.48 19.16 -0.24
N HIS A 166 -9.06 19.56 0.95
CA HIS A 166 -8.41 20.85 1.17
C HIS A 166 -7.04 20.92 0.49
N MET A 167 -6.27 19.83 0.52
CA MET A 167 -5.01 19.71 -0.21
C MET A 167 -5.22 19.86 -1.72
N LEU A 168 -6.23 19.17 -2.28
CA LEU A 168 -6.57 19.26 -3.69
C LEU A 168 -7.04 20.66 -4.10
N GLN A 169 -7.83 21.33 -3.26
CA GLN A 169 -8.24 22.71 -3.47
C GLN A 169 -7.04 23.66 -3.52
N ARG A 170 -6.07 23.48 -2.63
CA ARG A 170 -4.85 24.30 -2.60
C ARG A 170 -4.00 24.11 -3.84
N GLU A 171 -3.83 22.85 -4.27
CA GLU A 171 -3.06 22.51 -5.48
C GLU A 171 -3.75 23.01 -6.76
N ALA A 172 -5.07 22.88 -6.82
CA ALA A 172 -5.87 23.32 -7.96
C ALA A 172 -5.82 24.85 -8.19
N GLY A 173 -5.69 25.63 -7.12
CA GLY A 173 -5.73 27.10 -7.09
C GLY A 173 -7.06 27.73 -7.53
N THR A 174 -7.91 27.00 -8.27
CA THR A 174 -9.19 27.44 -8.82
C THR A 174 -10.20 26.29 -8.81
N ALA A 175 -11.50 26.62 -8.78
CA ALA A 175 -12.56 25.61 -8.84
C ALA A 175 -12.51 24.79 -10.15
N ALA A 176 -12.20 25.44 -11.28
CA ALA A 176 -12.05 24.76 -12.56
C ALA A 176 -10.83 23.80 -12.57
N GLY A 177 -9.72 24.20 -11.94
CA GLY A 177 -8.56 23.34 -11.76
C GLY A 177 -8.87 22.11 -10.90
N LEU A 178 -9.68 22.28 -9.85
CA LEU A 178 -10.07 21.18 -8.97
C LEU A 178 -10.92 20.15 -9.71
N VAL A 179 -11.89 20.62 -10.49
CA VAL A 179 -12.74 19.75 -11.32
C VAL A 179 -11.87 18.95 -12.30
N ARG A 180 -10.90 19.58 -12.96
CA ARG A 180 -9.98 18.88 -13.88
C ARG A 180 -9.10 17.84 -13.17
N LEU A 181 -8.54 18.19 -12.01
CA LEU A 181 -7.73 17.26 -11.21
C LEU A 181 -8.54 16.05 -10.78
N LEU A 182 -9.76 16.28 -10.26
CA LEU A 182 -10.66 15.21 -9.86
C LEU A 182 -11.03 14.35 -11.09
N GLN A 183 -11.44 14.95 -12.20
CA GLN A 183 -11.76 14.21 -13.43
C GLN A 183 -10.61 13.34 -13.93
N ALA A 184 -9.39 13.89 -13.99
CA ALA A 184 -8.20 13.16 -14.44
C ALA A 184 -7.88 11.95 -13.55
N VAL A 185 -7.92 12.12 -12.23
CA VAL A 185 -7.72 11.02 -11.27
C VAL A 185 -8.77 9.92 -11.47
N PHE A 186 -10.00 10.28 -11.81
CA PHE A 186 -11.07 9.29 -11.99
C PHE A 186 -11.08 8.62 -13.37
N GLU A 187 -10.63 9.30 -14.42
CA GLU A 187 -10.45 8.68 -15.74
C GLU A 187 -9.36 7.60 -15.68
N ASP A 188 -8.25 7.89 -15.02
CA ASP A 188 -7.14 6.96 -14.82
C ASP A 188 -7.60 5.68 -14.06
N GLN A 189 -8.43 5.85 -13.03
CA GLN A 189 -9.01 4.71 -12.30
C GLN A 189 -10.01 3.87 -13.12
N VAL A 190 -10.70 4.46 -14.10
CA VAL A 190 -11.61 3.72 -14.98
C VAL A 190 -10.84 2.92 -16.03
N GLU A 191 -9.78 3.48 -16.59
CA GLU A 191 -8.88 2.78 -17.52
C GLU A 191 -8.18 1.61 -16.83
N ASP A 192 -7.73 1.77 -15.58
CA ASP A 192 -7.13 0.70 -14.79
C ASP A 192 -8.11 -0.46 -14.54
N ARG A 193 -9.38 -0.16 -14.25
CA ARG A 193 -10.42 -1.20 -14.06
C ARG A 193 -10.75 -1.93 -15.36
N ARG A 194 -10.82 -1.22 -16.49
CA ARG A 194 -11.05 -1.83 -17.81
C ARG A 194 -9.88 -2.71 -18.23
N SER A 195 -8.65 -2.25 -18.00
CA SER A 195 -7.43 -3.00 -18.30
C SER A 195 -7.32 -4.26 -17.44
N SER A 196 -7.70 -4.16 -16.16
CA SER A 196 -7.75 -5.31 -15.24
C SER A 196 -8.84 -6.32 -15.63
N SER A 197 -10.02 -5.84 -16.09
CA SER A 197 -11.12 -6.69 -16.57
C SER A 197 -10.77 -7.44 -17.86
N LEU A 198 -10.08 -6.79 -18.80
CA LEU A 198 -9.66 -7.40 -20.05
C LEU A 198 -8.55 -8.43 -19.82
N ALA A 199 -7.61 -8.15 -18.92
CA ALA A 199 -6.61 -9.12 -18.50
C ALA A 199 -7.26 -10.36 -17.86
N ALA A 200 -8.23 -10.17 -16.96
CA ALA A 200 -8.94 -11.29 -16.33
C ALA A 200 -9.74 -12.15 -17.34
N GLN A 201 -10.29 -11.55 -18.39
CA GLN A 201 -11.00 -12.28 -19.46
C GLN A 201 -10.05 -13.08 -20.36
N GLY A 202 -8.88 -12.53 -20.70
CA GLY A 202 -7.86 -13.26 -21.48
C GLY A 202 -7.34 -14.51 -20.77
N TYR A 203 -7.13 -14.44 -19.46
CA TYR A 203 -6.70 -15.60 -18.65
C TYR A 203 -7.76 -16.70 -18.55
N SER A 204 -9.04 -16.35 -18.61
CA SER A 204 -10.11 -17.35 -18.61
C SER A 204 -10.21 -18.12 -19.92
N GLN A 205 -9.73 -17.55 -21.04
CA GLN A 205 -9.68 -18.22 -22.34
C GLN A 205 -8.45 -19.14 -22.45
N GLU A 206 -7.26 -18.69 -22.04
CA GLU A 206 -6.06 -19.54 -22.06
C GLU A 206 -6.16 -20.77 -21.13
N ALA A 207 -6.85 -20.65 -19.99
CA ALA A 207 -7.09 -21.78 -19.09
C ALA A 207 -8.08 -22.81 -19.66
N ALA A 208 -9.02 -22.39 -20.51
CA ALA A 208 -9.96 -23.29 -21.17
C ALA A 208 -9.27 -24.07 -22.30
N ASP A 209 -8.43 -23.40 -23.09
CA ASP A 209 -7.71 -24.03 -24.21
C ASP A 209 -6.64 -25.04 -23.72
N GLN A 210 -6.06 -24.83 -22.54
CA GLN A 210 -5.12 -25.79 -21.94
C GLN A 210 -5.82 -27.06 -21.42
N HIS A 211 -7.08 -26.95 -20.98
CA HIS A 211 -7.83 -28.09 -20.46
C HIS A 211 -8.35 -29.01 -21.58
N GLU A 212 -8.62 -28.46 -22.77
CA GLU A 212 -9.00 -29.27 -23.96
C GLU A 212 -7.81 -30.06 -24.53
N HIS A 213 -6.58 -29.59 -24.33
CA HIS A 213 -5.39 -30.28 -24.84
C HIS A 213 -4.95 -31.47 -23.97
N GLU A 214 -5.28 -31.48 -22.67
CA GLU A 214 -4.99 -32.62 -21.78
C GLU A 214 -5.99 -33.77 -21.91
N GLU A 215 -7.22 -33.53 -22.38
CA GLU A 215 -8.22 -34.59 -22.60
C GLU A 215 -8.05 -35.37 -23.91
N GLN A 216 -7.13 -34.95 -24.79
CA GLN A 216 -6.87 -35.61 -26.09
C GLN A 216 -5.55 -36.42 -26.12
N SER A 217 -4.86 -36.56 -24.99
CA SER A 217 -3.64 -37.39 -24.83
C SER A 217 -3.92 -38.65 -24.02
#